data_AF-A0A850NQ87-F1
#
_entry.id   AF-A0A850NQ87-F1
#
_cell.length_a   1.000
_cell.length_b   1.000
_cell.length_c   1.000
_cell.angle_alpha   90.00
_cell.angle_beta   90.00
_cell.angle_gamma   90.00
#
_symmetry.space_group_name_H-M   'P 1'
#
loop_
_entity.id
_entity.type
_entity.pdbx_description
1 polymer ?
#
loop_
_entity_poly.entity_id
_entity_poly.type
_entity_poly.pdbx_seq_one_letter_code
_entity_poly.pdbx_strand_id
1 'polypeptide(L)'
;MNDTPGKTRKPPTTRPRTAARVAAVQALFQSEHATEAPEAVIEQFIRHRLGELPGTGGYEEGRVPDADVTLFARIVRTAALQQDSIDPRLANALPEDWPLARLDP
;
A
#
# COMPACT_ATOMS: atom_id res chain seq x y z
N MET A 1 25.60 -11.62 40.73
CA MET A 1 25.82 -10.85 39.49
C MET A 1 25.34 -11.67 38.31
N ASN A 2 24.16 -11.35 37.77
CA ASN A 2 23.67 -11.97 36.53
C ASN A 2 23.67 -10.89 35.45
N ASP A 3 24.64 -10.94 34.54
CA ASP A 3 24.61 -10.17 33.30
C ASP A 3 24.66 -11.16 32.12
N THR A 4 23.49 -11.44 31.57
CA THR A 4 23.35 -12.17 30.30
C THR A 4 23.47 -11.15 29.16
N PRO A 5 24.39 -11.31 28.18
CA PRO A 5 24.55 -10.34 27.11
C PRO A 5 23.32 -10.32 26.19
N GLY A 6 22.80 -9.12 25.96
CA GLY A 6 21.63 -8.85 25.14
C GLY A 6 21.78 -9.34 23.69
N LYS A 7 20.79 -10.09 23.23
CA LYS A 7 20.66 -10.55 21.85
C LYS A 7 20.47 -9.33 20.94
N THR A 8 21.52 -8.93 20.21
CA THR A 8 21.49 -7.86 19.21
C THR A 8 20.44 -8.20 18.14
N ARG A 9 19.32 -7.45 18.13
CA ARG A 9 18.24 -7.61 17.15
C ARG A 9 18.78 -7.15 15.80
N LYS A 10 18.89 -8.08 14.84
CA LYS A 10 19.32 -7.80 13.45
C LYS A 10 18.43 -6.65 12.91
N PRO A 11 19.00 -5.59 12.28
CA PRO A 11 18.18 -4.52 11.73
C PRO A 11 17.19 -5.13 10.73
N PRO A 12 15.93 -4.66 10.70
CA PRO A 12 14.93 -5.20 9.79
C PRO A 12 15.46 -5.07 8.36
N THR A 13 15.44 -6.17 7.60
CA THR A 13 15.77 -6.13 6.18
C THR A 13 14.73 -5.22 5.52
N THR A 14 15.13 -4.09 4.95
CA THR A 14 14.19 -3.21 4.26
C THR A 14 13.59 -3.98 3.07
N ARG A 15 12.26 -3.95 2.95
CA ARG A 15 11.50 -4.66 1.90
C ARG A 15 10.75 -3.65 1.04
N PRO A 16 11.47 -2.84 0.23
CA PRO A 16 10.90 -1.66 -0.41
C PRO A 16 9.74 -1.98 -1.37
N ARG A 17 9.82 -3.11 -2.07
CA ARG A 17 8.75 -3.58 -2.96
C ARG A 17 7.54 -4.13 -2.20
N THR A 18 7.73 -4.62 -0.98
CA THR A 18 6.60 -5.07 -0.14
C THR A 18 5.88 -3.85 0.41
N ALA A 19 6.64 -2.89 0.94
CA ALA A 19 6.15 -1.57 1.35
C ALA A 19 5.36 -0.88 0.23
N ALA A 20 5.90 -0.81 -0.99
CA ALA A 20 5.20 -0.22 -2.13
C ALA A 20 3.84 -0.87 -2.44
N ARG A 21 3.70 -2.19 -2.27
CA ARG A 21 2.42 -2.88 -2.48
C ARG A 21 1.42 -2.60 -1.37
N VAL A 22 1.87 -2.56 -0.12
CA VAL A 22 1.02 -2.16 1.02
C VAL A 22 0.49 -0.74 0.82
N ALA A 23 1.37 0.19 0.45
CA ALA A 23 0.97 1.56 0.14
C ALA A 23 -0.01 1.63 -1.03
N ALA A 24 0.20 0.83 -2.08
CA ALA A 24 -0.68 0.82 -3.25
C ALA A 24 -2.10 0.35 -2.89
N VAL A 25 -2.25 -0.69 -2.07
CA VAL A 25 -3.55 -1.14 -1.58
C VAL A 25 -4.26 -0.04 -0.80
N GLN A 26 -3.55 0.61 0.13
CA GLN A 26 -4.12 1.73 0.90
C GLN A 26 -4.53 2.92 0.01
N ALA A 27 -3.75 3.20 -1.04
CA ALA A 27 -4.04 4.28 -1.97
C ALA A 27 -5.25 3.99 -2.86
N LEU A 28 -5.37 2.76 -3.38
CA LEU A 28 -6.52 2.34 -4.16
C LEU A 28 -7.80 2.39 -3.31
N PHE A 29 -7.74 1.86 -2.09
CA PHE A 29 -8.82 1.98 -1.12
C PHE A 29 -9.25 3.44 -0.91
N GLN A 30 -8.30 4.34 -0.62
CA GLN A 30 -8.62 5.75 -0.43
C GLN A 30 -9.23 6.39 -1.69
N SER A 31 -8.69 6.08 -2.88
CA SER A 31 -9.15 6.63 -4.15
C SER A 31 -10.60 6.25 -4.42
N GLU A 32 -10.96 4.98 -4.23
CA GLU A 32 -12.32 4.48 -4.43
C GLU A 32 -13.28 4.99 -3.36
N HIS A 33 -12.87 4.91 -2.09
CA HIS A 33 -13.74 5.22 -0.96
C HIS A 33 -14.00 6.72 -0.78
N ALA A 34 -13.07 7.58 -1.22
CA ALA A 34 -13.21 9.04 -1.21
C ALA A 34 -13.62 9.62 -2.59
N THR A 35 -13.79 8.77 -3.62
CA THR A 35 -13.99 9.17 -5.02
C THR A 35 -12.94 10.20 -5.47
N GLU A 36 -11.71 10.03 -5.01
CA GLU A 36 -10.60 10.93 -5.29
C GLU A 36 -9.80 10.42 -6.49
N ALA A 37 -9.33 11.33 -7.34
CA ALA A 37 -8.52 10.98 -8.50
C ALA A 37 -7.24 10.22 -8.07
N PRO A 38 -6.89 9.10 -8.72
CA PRO A 38 -5.71 8.29 -8.37
C PRO A 38 -4.42 9.11 -8.30
N GLU A 39 -4.24 10.07 -9.21
CA GLU A 39 -3.10 10.99 -9.24
C GLU A 39 -2.98 11.84 -7.96
N ALA A 40 -4.10 12.38 -7.48
CA ALA A 40 -4.11 13.19 -6.26
C ALA A 40 -3.75 12.35 -5.03
N VAL A 41 -4.29 11.12 -4.94
CA VAL A 41 -3.94 10.18 -3.86
C VAL A 41 -2.46 9.81 -3.91
N ILE A 42 -1.88 9.54 -5.09
CA ILE A 42 -0.45 9.25 -5.25
C ILE A 42 0.41 10.39 -4.70
N GLU A 43 0.10 11.64 -5.02
CA GLU A 43 0.84 12.80 -4.53
C GLU A 43 0.78 12.92 -2.99
N GLN A 44 -0.39 12.68 -2.40
CA GLN A 44 -0.55 12.67 -0.94
C GLN A 44 0.31 11.59 -0.28
N PHE A 45 0.30 10.36 -0.81
CA PHE A 45 1.11 9.27 -0.27
C PHE A 45 2.60 9.57 -0.34
N ILE A 46 3.07 10.08 -1.49
CA ILE A 46 4.49 10.45 -1.66
C ILE A 46 4.89 11.53 -0.63
N ARG A 47 4.03 12.54 -0.42
CA ARG A 47 4.31 13.65 0.48
C ARG A 47 4.24 13.28 1.97
N HIS A 48 3.30 12.44 2.36
CA HIS A 48 2.92 12.25 3.76
C HIS A 48 3.18 10.85 4.32
N ARG A 49 3.19 9.81 3.47
CA ARG A 49 3.21 8.41 3.92
C ARG A 49 4.46 7.63 3.52
N LEU A 50 5.13 8.02 2.42
CA LEU A 50 6.31 7.34 1.88
C LEU A 50 7.63 8.06 2.16
N GLY A 51 7.58 9.31 2.63
CA GLY A 51 8.77 10.10 2.95
C GLY A 51 9.43 9.71 4.27
N GLU A 52 10.76 9.62 4.26
CA GLU A 52 11.58 9.62 5.48
C GLU A 52 11.61 11.03 6.07
N LEU A 53 10.60 11.39 6.88
CA LEU A 53 10.79 12.50 7.81
C LEU A 53 11.75 12.00 8.90
N PRO A 54 12.94 12.62 9.08
CA PRO A 54 13.92 12.19 10.07
C PRO A 54 13.28 12.09 11.45
N GLY A 55 13.38 10.92 12.09
CA GLY A 55 12.78 10.65 13.41
C GLY A 55 11.36 10.08 13.41
N THR A 56 10.75 9.83 12.24
CA THR A 56 9.38 9.28 12.13
C THR A 56 9.30 7.95 11.38
N GLY A 57 10.35 7.13 11.44
CA GLY A 57 10.51 5.85 10.74
C GLY A 57 9.66 4.71 11.28
N GLY A 58 8.38 4.95 11.53
CA GLY A 58 7.40 3.96 11.99
C GLY A 58 6.31 3.68 10.94
N TYR A 59 5.59 2.57 11.13
CA TYR A 59 4.42 2.19 10.34
C TYR A 59 3.09 2.71 10.92
N GLU A 60 3.17 3.65 11.86
CA GLU A 60 1.99 4.23 12.51
C GLU A 60 1.24 5.16 11.55
N GLU A 61 -0.08 5.31 11.74
CA GLU A 61 -0.93 6.20 10.94
C GLU A 61 -0.89 5.92 9.42
N GLY A 62 -0.75 4.65 9.04
CA GLY A 62 -0.70 4.25 7.62
C GLY A 62 0.59 4.63 6.89
N ARG A 63 1.66 4.97 7.61
CA ARG A 63 2.97 5.20 6.99
C ARG A 63 3.58 3.91 6.50
N VAL A 64 4.32 4.02 5.40
CA VAL A 64 5.04 2.90 4.81
C VAL A 64 6.45 3.35 4.45
N PRO A 65 7.34 3.52 5.45
CA PRO A 65 8.72 3.92 5.21
C PRO A 65 9.43 2.90 4.30
N ASP A 66 10.46 3.38 3.60
CA ASP A 66 11.27 2.62 2.64
C ASP A 66 10.52 2.10 1.40
N ALA A 67 9.30 2.57 1.11
CA ALA A 67 8.57 2.12 -0.08
C ALA A 67 9.28 2.51 -1.38
N ASP A 68 9.32 1.58 -2.34
CA ASP A 68 9.69 1.89 -3.72
C ASP A 68 8.60 2.77 -4.36
N VAL A 69 8.82 4.09 -4.35
CA VAL A 69 7.87 5.11 -4.83
C VAL A 69 7.51 4.91 -6.30
N THR A 70 8.48 4.52 -7.14
CA THR A 70 8.24 4.28 -8.56
C THR A 70 7.32 3.08 -8.76
N LEU A 71 7.56 1.98 -8.04
CA LEU A 71 6.70 0.81 -8.08
C LEU A 71 5.29 1.13 -7.55
N PHE A 72 5.20 1.82 -6.41
CA PHE A 72 3.94 2.25 -5.81
C PHE A 72 3.08 3.01 -6.82
N ALA A 73 3.62 4.11 -7.38
CA ALA A 73 2.87 4.96 -8.30
C ALA A 73 2.48 4.22 -9.59
N ARG A 74 3.33 3.31 -10.07
CA ARG A 74 3.00 2.46 -11.23
C ARG A 74 1.83 1.53 -10.95
N ILE A 75 1.81 0.87 -9.79
CA ILE A 75 0.72 -0.06 -9.43
C ILE A 75 -0.60 0.70 -9.36
N VAL A 76 -0.66 1.81 -8.62
CA VAL A 76 -1.89 2.59 -8.43
C VAL A 76 -2.44 3.09 -9.78
N ARG A 77 -1.60 3.74 -10.60
CA ARG A 77 -2.03 4.22 -11.93
C ARG A 77 -2.50 3.09 -12.83
N THR A 78 -1.75 1.99 -12.89
CA THR A 78 -2.06 0.89 -13.82
C THR A 78 -3.32 0.16 -13.40
N ALA A 79 -3.54 -0.05 -12.10
CA ALA A 79 -4.76 -0.67 -11.58
C ALA A 79 -5.99 0.19 -11.90
N ALA A 80 -5.96 1.49 -11.58
CA ALA A 80 -7.06 2.40 -11.88
C ALA A 80 -7.34 2.51 -13.39
N LEU A 81 -6.30 2.61 -14.23
CA LEU A 81 -6.46 2.66 -15.69
C LEU A 81 -7.01 1.36 -16.30
N GLN A 82 -6.81 0.22 -15.65
CA GLN A 82 -7.23 -1.09 -16.15
C GLN A 82 -8.44 -1.67 -15.43
N GLN A 83 -9.08 -0.88 -14.55
CA GLN A 83 -10.19 -1.33 -13.70
C GLN A 83 -11.33 -1.96 -14.51
N ASP A 84 -11.74 -1.32 -15.61
CA ASP A 84 -12.75 -1.83 -16.54
C ASP A 84 -12.39 -3.19 -17.18
N SER A 85 -11.10 -3.56 -17.22
CA SER A 85 -10.65 -4.87 -17.69
C SER A 85 -10.42 -5.87 -16.56
N ILE A 86 -10.05 -5.38 -15.37
CA ILE A 86 -9.78 -6.19 -14.18
C ILE A 86 -11.08 -6.67 -13.55
N ASP A 87 -12.06 -5.78 -13.36
CA ASP A 87 -13.30 -6.08 -12.63
C ASP A 87 -14.12 -7.21 -13.27
N PRO A 88 -14.32 -7.25 -14.60
CA PRO A 88 -15.02 -8.39 -15.22
C PRO A 88 -14.27 -9.71 -15.05
N ARG A 89 -12.93 -9.69 -15.06
CA ARG A 89 -12.11 -10.89 -14.83
C ARG A 89 -12.22 -11.37 -13.38
N LEU A 90 -12.25 -10.44 -12.42
CA LEU A 90 -12.46 -10.75 -11.01
C LEU A 90 -13.87 -11.30 -10.79
N ALA A 91 -14.90 -10.66 -11.35
CA ALA A 91 -16.28 -11.12 -11.26
C ALA A 91 -16.45 -12.55 -11.81
N ASN A 92 -15.80 -12.88 -12.94
CA ASN A 92 -15.82 -14.24 -13.51
C ASN A 92 -15.06 -15.28 -12.68
N ALA A 93 -14.16 -14.86 -11.78
CA ALA A 93 -13.43 -15.75 -10.89
C ALA A 93 -14.14 -15.97 -9.54
N LEU A 94 -15.18 -15.18 -9.26
CA LEU A 94 -15.98 -15.27 -8.04
C LEU A 94 -17.25 -16.10 -8.30
N PRO A 95 -17.74 -16.83 -7.29
CA PRO A 95 -18.99 -17.56 -7.41
C PRO A 95 -20.19 -16.59 -7.41
N GLU A 96 -21.30 -16.99 -8.03
CA GLU A 96 -22.48 -16.12 -8.24
C GLU A 96 -23.12 -15.62 -6.93
N ASP A 97 -23.01 -16.39 -5.85
CA ASP A 97 -23.49 -16.05 -4.51
C ASP A 97 -22.56 -15.05 -3.76
N TRP A 98 -21.38 -14.78 -4.31
CA TRP A 98 -20.40 -13.84 -3.80
C TRP A 98 -19.91 -12.85 -4.87
N PRO A 99 -20.79 -11.95 -5.37
CA PRO A 99 -20.42 -11.00 -6.40
C PRO A 99 -19.40 -9.98 -5.89
N LEU A 100 -18.62 -9.43 -6.83
CA LEU A 100 -17.56 -8.46 -6.57
C LEU A 100 -18.05 -7.24 -5.75
N ALA A 101 -19.27 -6.78 -5.99
CA ALA A 101 -19.89 -5.64 -5.29
C ALA A 101 -20.12 -5.87 -3.78
N ARG A 102 -19.88 -7.08 -3.25
CA ARG A 102 -19.91 -7.36 -1.81
C ARG A 102 -18.56 -7.15 -1.12
N LEU A 103 -17.48 -7.03 -1.88
CA LEU A 103 -16.18 -6.68 -1.32
C LEU A 103 -16.17 -5.19 -0.98
N ASP A 104 -15.54 -4.86 0.14
CA ASP A 104 -15.16 -3.47 0.37
C ASP A 104 -14.21 -3.00 -0.74
N PRO A 105 -14.18 -1.70 -1.05
CA PRO A 105 -13.14 -1.10 -1.89
C PRO A 105 -11.72 -1.45 -1.42
#